data_AF-A0A9W7PZN3-F1
#
_entry.id   AF-A0A9W7PZN3-F1
#
_cell.length_a   1.000
_cell.length_b   1.000
_cell.length_c   1.000
_cell.angle_alpha   90.00
_cell.angle_beta   90.00
_cell.angle_gamma   90.00
#
_symmetry.space_group_name_H-M   'P 1'
#
loop_
_entity.id
_entity.type
_entity.pdbx_description
1 polymer ?
#
loop_
_entity_poly.entity_id
_entity_poly.type
_entity_poly.pdbx_seq_one_letter_code
_entity_poly.pdbx_strand_id
1 'polypeptide(L)' 'MLTLLKVIFGLIGCILAMYYLVTDKFEVMPFMSLFMGLLILMTGISDLKENQKASAYMLFLASGFIIFVAVYTFSS' A
#
# COMPACT_ATOMS: atom_id res chain seq x y z
N MET A 1 -4.58 16.39 6.46
CA MET A 1 -5.21 15.18 7.04
C MET A 1 -4.75 13.89 6.34
N LEU A 2 -4.82 13.79 5.00
CA LEU A 2 -4.31 12.63 4.25
C LEU A 2 -2.83 12.30 4.54
N THR A 3 -2.00 13.31 4.78
CA THR A 3 -0.57 13.15 5.12
C THR A 3 -0.34 12.36 6.42
N LEU A 4 -1.14 12.59 7.46
CA LEU A 4 -1.06 11.85 8.72
C LEU A 4 -1.47 10.39 8.54
N LEU A 5 -2.53 10.15 7.76
CA LEU A 5 -2.98 8.81 7.40
C LEU A 5 -1.90 8.06 6.62
N LYS A 6 -1.22 8.74 5.68
CA LYS A 6 -0.07 8.17 4.96
C LYS A 6 1.08 7.79 5.91
N VAL A 7 1.37 8.64 6.89
CA VAL A 7 2.43 8.34 7.87
C VAL A 7 2.05 7.12 8.72
N ILE A 8 0.81 7.04 9.21
CA ILE A 8 0.34 5.92 10.04
C ILE A 8 0.37 4.61 9.27
N PHE A 9 -0.21 4.58 8.06
CA PHE A 9 -0.17 3.37 7.25
C PHE A 9 1.27 3.00 6.84
N GLY A 10 2.14 3.99 6.61
CA GLY A 10 3.55 3.77 6.27
C GLY A 10 4.30 3.14 7.43
N LEU A 11 4.03 3.61 8.65
CA LEU A 11 4.58 3.05 9.88
C LEU A 11 4.14 1.59 10.08
N ILE A 12 2.85 1.31 9.87
CA ILE A 12 2.29 -0.05 9.96
C ILE A 12 2.96 -0.97 8.94
N GLY A 13 3.09 -0.52 7.68
CA GLY A 13 3.79 -1.26 6.63
C GLY A 13 5.25 -1.55 6.99
N CYS A 14 5.95 -0.58 7.59
CA CYS A 14 7.34 -0.73 8.01
C CYS A 14 7.50 -1.74 9.16
N ILE A 15 6.59 -1.72 10.13
CA ILE A 15 6.57 -2.70 11.23
C ILE A 15 6.29 -4.11 10.67
N LEU A 16 5.34 -4.25 9.74
CA LEU A 16 5.06 -5.53 9.07
C LEU A 16 6.26 -6.01 8.25
N ALA A 17 7.00 -5.11 7.60
CA ALA A 17 8.22 -5.42 6.86
C ALA A 17 9.31 -6.00 7.77
N MET A 18 9.56 -5.35 8.90
CA MET A 18 10.50 -5.85 9.90
C MET A 18 10.04 -7.19 10.47
N TYR A 19 8.74 -7.35 10.73
CA TYR A 19 8.18 -8.59 11.25
C TYR A 19 8.33 -9.74 10.26
N TYR A 20 8.06 -9.50 8.98
CA TYR A 20 8.33 -10.43 7.89
C TYR A 20 9.81 -10.80 7.84
N LEU A 21 10.71 -9.81 7.82
CA LEU A 21 12.16 -10.02 7.68
C LEU A 21 12.75 -10.83 8.85
N VAL A 22 12.21 -10.66 10.05
CA VAL A 22 12.69 -11.36 11.26
C VAL A 22 12.07 -12.76 11.39
N THR A 23 10.81 -12.93 10.98
CA THR A 23 10.05 -14.18 11.23
C THR A 23 10.09 -15.13 10.05
N ASP A 24 10.51 -14.68 8.86
CA ASP A 24 10.51 -15.44 7.59
C ASP A 24 9.13 -16.04 7.24
N LYS A 25 8.07 -15.48 7.83
CA LYS A 25 6.70 -15.92 7.60
C LYS A 25 6.12 -15.15 6.44
N PHE A 26 6.04 -15.79 5.29
CA PHE A 26 5.41 -15.24 4.09
C PHE A 26 3.92 -14.91 4.27
N GLU A 27 3.26 -15.45 5.30
CA GLU A 27 1.86 -15.16 5.65
C GLU A 27 1.59 -13.67 5.91
N VAL A 28 2.57 -12.89 6.39
CA VAL A 28 2.42 -11.44 6.64
C VAL A 28 2.75 -10.56 5.43
N MET A 29 3.39 -11.12 4.41
CA MET A 29 3.74 -10.41 3.17
C MET A 29 2.50 -9.88 2.38
N PRO A 30 1.41 -10.65 2.20
CA PRO A 30 0.21 -10.14 1.54
C PRO A 30 -0.48 -9.05 2.37
N PHE A 31 -0.51 -9.15 3.70
CA PHE A 31 -1.04 -8.08 4.56
C PHE A 31 -0.25 -6.78 4.39
N MET A 32 1.09 -6.85 4.36
CA MET A 32 1.94 -5.68 4.15
C MET A 32 1.66 -5.01 2.81
N SER A 33 1.56 -5.82 1.76
CA SER A 33 1.24 -5.36 0.40
C SER A 33 -0.15 -4.71 0.36
N LEU A 34 -1.13 -5.25 1.07
CA LEU A 34 -2.48 -4.68 1.18
C LEU A 34 -2.45 -3.27 1.80
N PHE A 35 -1.75 -3.10 2.93
CA PHE A 35 -1.61 -1.79 3.58
C PHE A 35 -0.83 -0.78 2.72
N MET A 36 0.20 -1.22 2.00
CA MET A 36 0.90 -0.40 1.00
C MET A 36 0.02 -0.03 -0.19
N GLY A 37 -0.85 -0.93 -0.65
CA GLY A 37 -1.82 -0.66 -1.71
C GLY A 37 -2.79 0.45 -1.30
N LEU A 38 -3.37 0.37 -0.09
CA LEU A 38 -4.26 1.42 0.43
C LEU A 38 -3.56 2.78 0.56
N LEU A 39 -2.29 2.79 0.96
CA LEU A 39 -1.46 4.00 1.02
C LEU A 39 -1.33 4.70 -0.32
N ILE A 40 -1.02 3.92 -1.34
CA ILE A 40 -0.81 4.40 -2.70
C ILE A 40 -2.15 4.90 -3.26
N LEU A 41 -3.25 4.22 -2.94
CA LEU A 41 -4.61 4.63 -3.30
C LEU A 41 -4.97 5.99 -2.66
N MET A 42 -4.76 6.13 -1.34
CA MET A 42 -4.95 7.41 -0.65
C MET A 42 -4.04 8.51 -1.20
N THR A 43 -2.82 8.16 -1.65
CA THR A 43 -1.88 9.08 -2.28
C THR A 43 -2.38 9.55 -3.65
N GLY A 44 -2.86 8.62 -4.48
CA GLY A 44 -3.46 8.96 -5.77
C GLY A 44 -4.69 9.85 -5.64
N ILE A 45 -5.57 9.61 -4.65
CA ILE A 45 -6.72 10.48 -4.37
C ILE A 45 -6.26 11.89 -3.94
N SER A 46 -5.19 11.97 -3.14
CA SER A 46 -4.59 13.24 -2.73
C SER A 46 -4.06 14.03 -3.93
N ASP A 47 -3.32 13.38 -4.83
CA ASP A 47 -2.77 13.99 -6.05
C ASP A 47 -3.86 14.42 -7.04
N LEU A 48 -4.97 13.67 -7.10
CA LEU A 48 -6.13 14.02 -7.91
C LEU A 48 -6.76 15.33 -7.44
N LYS A 49 -6.76 15.56 -6.12
CA LYS A 49 -7.22 16.80 -5.50
C LYS A 49 -6.28 17.98 -5.74
N GLU A 50 -4.99 17.70 -5.94
CA GLU A 50 -3.94 18.70 -6.20
C GLU A 50 -3.74 19.02 -7.69
N ASN A 51 -4.70 18.65 -8.54
CA ASN A 51 -4.67 18.78 -10.01
C ASN A 51 -3.56 17.97 -10.73
N GLN A 52 -2.84 17.09 -10.02
CA GLN A 52 -1.84 16.20 -10.62
C GLN A 52 -2.49 14.92 -11.16
N LYS A 53 -3.34 15.08 -12.19
CA LYS A 53 -4.16 14.01 -12.75
C LYS A 53 -3.32 12.81 -13.23
N ALA A 54 -2.18 13.04 -13.88
CA ALA A 54 -1.31 11.99 -14.39
C ALA A 54 -0.73 11.09 -13.28
N SER A 55 -0.22 11.69 -12.21
CA SER A 55 0.30 10.97 -11.02
C SER A 55 -0.82 10.15 -10.37
N ALA A 56 -1.99 10.75 -10.21
CA ALA A 56 -3.14 10.09 -9.60
C ALA A 56 -3.60 8.83 -10.35
N TYR A 57 -3.66 8.86 -11.68
CA TYR A 57 -4.03 7.68 -12.48
C TYR A 57 -2.99 6.56 -12.36
N MET A 58 -1.69 6.89 -12.39
CA MET A 58 -0.62 5.90 -12.20
C MET A 58 -0.68 5.27 -10.81
N LEU A 59 -0.85 6.09 -9.77
CA LEU A 59 -0.96 5.62 -8.38
C LEU A 59 -2.22 4.77 -8.18
N PHE A 60 -3.35 5.14 -8.79
CA PHE A 60 -4.57 4.35 -8.71
C PHE A 60 -4.37 2.95 -9.32
N LEU A 61 -3.75 2.89 -10.51
CA LEU A 61 -3.43 1.64 -11.20
C LEU A 61 -2.44 0.78 -10.40
N ALA A 62 -1.40 1.40 -9.85
CA ALA A 62 -0.42 0.74 -8.98
C ALA A 62 -1.08 0.16 -7.72
N SER A 63 -2.00 0.90 -7.08
CA SER A 63 -2.72 0.40 -5.91
C SER A 63 -3.57 -0.82 -6.23
N GLY A 64 -4.27 -0.82 -7.37
CA GLY A 64 -5.08 -1.95 -7.82
C GLY A 64 -4.22 -3.18 -8.08
N PHE A 65 -3.06 -3.00 -8.72
CA PHE A 65 -2.10 -4.08 -8.95
C PHE A 65 -1.55 -4.67 -7.64
N ILE A 66 -1.17 -3.80 -6.70
CA ILE A 66 -0.63 -4.24 -5.41
C ILE A 66 -1.68 -5.00 -4.59
N ILE A 67 -2.93 -4.54 -4.58
CA ILE A 67 -4.03 -5.24 -3.91
C ILE A 67 -4.30 -6.59 -4.60
N PHE A 68 -4.26 -6.64 -5.93
CA PHE A 68 -4.40 -7.89 -6.68
C PHE A 68 -3.30 -8.89 -6.34
N VAL A 69 -2.03 -8.45 -6.32
CA VAL A 69 -0.89 -9.28 -5.94
C VAL A 69 -1.02 -9.76 -4.49
N ALA A 70 -1.48 -8.90 -3.58
CA ALA A 70 -1.71 -9.27 -2.18
C ALA A 70 -2.75 -10.40 -2.05
N VAL A 71 -3.88 -10.29 -2.76
CA VAL A 71 -4.93 -11.32 -2.77
C VAL A 71 -4.44 -12.62 -3.43
N TYR A 72 -3.70 -12.51 -4.53
CA TYR A 72 -3.13 -13.68 -5.22
C TYR A 72 -2.12 -14.42 -4.34
N THR A 73 -1.23 -13.69 -3.66
CA THR A 73 -0.21 -14.25 -2.77
C THR A 73 -0.83 -14.87 -1.51
N PHE A 74 -1.95 -14.34 -1.02
CA PHE A 74 -2.69 -14.96 0.08
C PHE A 74 -3.37 -16.27 -0.33
N SER A 75 -3.67 -16.45 -1.61
CA SER A 75 -4.38 -17.62 -2.14
C SER A 75 -3.45 -18.73 -2.66
N SER A 76 -2.13 -18.49 -2.75
CA SER A 76 -1.13 -19.41 -3.30
C SER A 76 -0.23 -19.99 -2.23
#